data_AF-A0A661IXC8-F1
#
_entry.id   AF-A0A661IXC8-F1
#
_cell.length_a   1.000
_cell.length_b   1.000
_cell.length_c   1.000
_cell.angle_alpha   90.00
_cell.angle_beta   90.00
_cell.angle_gamma   90.00
#
_symmetry.space_group_name_H-M   'P 1'
#
loop_
_entity.id
_entity.type
_entity.pdbx_description
1 polymer ?
#
loop_
_entity_poly.entity_id
_entity_poly.type
_entity_poly.pdbx_seq_one_letter_code
_entity_poly.pdbx_strand_id
1 'polypeptide(L)'
;RMAERFQQAGVELRGCPRTREIIPGIDEATEEDWYAEYLDLILAVRVVAGLEEAIEHILRYGSKHTDAIITSDYSHAQRFLQEVDSSTVLVNASTRFSDGYQFGLGAEIGISTTKLHAFGPMGVEDLTTTKFIVYGDGHIRTS
;
A
#
# COMPACT_ATOMS: atom_id res chain seq x y z
N ARG A 1 3.90 18.97 16.18
CA ARG A 1 3.10 19.33 14.98
C ARG A 1 2.20 18.19 14.50
N MET A 2 2.72 17.06 13.97
CA MET A 2 1.82 15.98 13.53
C MET A 2 1.21 15.20 14.70
N ALA A 3 2.01 14.84 15.70
CA ALA A 3 1.53 14.15 16.91
C ALA A 3 0.36 14.90 17.59
N GLU A 4 0.50 16.20 17.79
CA GLU A 4 -0.56 17.06 18.36
C GLU A 4 -1.83 17.05 17.51
N ARG A 5 -1.73 17.10 16.18
CA ARG A 5 -2.89 17.04 15.28
C ARG A 5 -3.61 15.70 15.37
N PHE A 6 -2.85 14.60 15.46
CA PHE A 6 -3.42 13.26 15.64
C PHE A 6 -4.13 13.14 16.99
N GLN A 7 -3.49 13.57 18.08
CA GLN A 7 -4.08 13.56 19.41
C GLN A 7 -5.34 14.43 19.51
N GLN A 8 -5.34 15.62 18.89
CA GLN A 8 -6.53 16.49 18.80
C GLN A 8 -7.68 15.85 18.00
N ALA A 9 -7.36 15.02 17.01
CA ALA A 9 -8.33 14.25 16.25
C ALA A 9 -8.78 12.96 16.98
N GLY A 10 -8.27 12.70 18.19
CA GLY A 10 -8.61 11.52 18.99
C GLY A 10 -7.86 10.25 18.57
N VAL A 11 -6.76 10.36 17.83
CA VAL A 11 -5.95 9.21 17.41
C VAL A 11 -5.04 8.76 18.55
N GLU A 12 -5.15 7.48 18.92
CA GLU A 12 -4.21 6.79 19.80
C GLU A 12 -2.88 6.56 19.04
N LEU A 13 -1.77 6.97 19.65
CA LEU A 13 -0.44 6.79 19.08
C LEU A 13 0.30 5.69 19.84
N ARG A 14 0.85 4.73 19.09
CA ARG A 14 1.76 3.70 19.61
C ARG A 14 3.12 3.86 18.96
N GLY A 15 4.19 3.90 19.74
CA GLY A 15 5.53 4.24 19.24
C GLY A 15 6.59 3.22 19.58
N CYS A 16 7.57 3.05 18.68
CA CYS A 16 8.83 2.39 19.02
C CYS A 16 9.63 3.25 20.05
N PRO A 17 10.70 2.72 20.68
CA PRO A 17 11.47 3.45 21.70
C PRO A 17 11.92 4.85 21.24
N ARG A 18 12.46 4.96 20.01
CA ARG A 18 12.88 6.24 19.41
C ARG A 18 11.71 7.20 19.20
N THR A 19 10.53 6.70 18.83
CA THR A 19 9.33 7.55 18.71
C THR A 19 8.92 8.12 20.05
N ARG A 20 8.96 7.31 21.12
CA ARG A 20 8.58 7.71 22.49
C ARG A 20 9.56 8.73 23.11
N GLU A 21 10.82 8.68 22.72
CA GLU A 21 11.81 9.73 23.07
C GLU A 21 11.42 11.09 22.46
N ILE A 22 10.87 11.09 21.24
CA ILE A 22 10.47 12.31 20.51
C ILE A 22 9.09 12.80 20.97
N ILE A 23 8.16 11.88 21.24
CA ILE A 23 6.77 12.16 21.62
C ILE A 23 6.50 11.46 22.97
N PRO A 24 6.81 12.12 24.10
CA PRO A 24 6.60 11.52 25.40
C PRO A 24 5.10 11.33 25.70
N GLY A 25 4.77 10.23 26.38
CA GLY A 25 3.40 9.96 26.84
C GLY A 25 2.51 9.16 25.87
N ILE A 26 3.05 8.68 24.74
CA ILE A 26 2.36 7.74 23.87
C ILE A 26 2.62 6.28 24.31
N ASP A 27 1.72 5.39 23.91
CA ASP A 27 1.80 3.97 24.22
C ASP A 27 2.97 3.29 23.49
N GLU A 28 3.43 2.17 24.04
CA GLU A 28 4.49 1.37 23.43
C GLU A 28 3.92 0.50 22.31
N ALA A 29 4.53 0.58 21.12
CA ALA A 29 4.20 -0.33 20.04
C ALA A 29 4.89 -1.69 20.25
N THR A 30 4.14 -2.78 20.18
CA THR A 30 4.66 -4.15 20.19
C THR A 30 4.98 -4.65 18.79
N GLU A 31 5.47 -5.89 18.64
CA GLU A 31 5.72 -6.48 17.32
C GLU A 31 4.41 -6.69 16.54
N GLU A 32 3.34 -7.04 17.25
CA GLU A 32 2.01 -7.28 16.69
C GLU A 32 1.39 -6.02 16.10
N ASP A 33 1.68 -4.85 16.68
CA ASP A 33 1.21 -3.56 16.18
C ASP A 33 1.67 -3.28 14.74
N TRP A 34 2.83 -3.79 14.33
CA TRP A 34 3.32 -3.59 12.97
C TRP A 34 2.53 -4.41 11.94
N TYR A 35 1.96 -5.55 12.35
CA TYR A 35 1.11 -6.39 11.50
C TYR A 35 -0.37 -6.02 11.57
N ALA A 36 -0.76 -5.16 12.51
CA ALA A 36 -2.16 -4.89 12.82
C ALA A 36 -2.81 -3.93 11.81
N GLU A 37 -3.98 -4.31 11.30
CA GLU A 37 -4.92 -3.39 10.66
C GLU A 37 -6.00 -3.01 11.68
N TYR A 38 -5.93 -1.78 12.21
CA TYR A 38 -6.79 -1.39 13.34
C TYR A 38 -8.23 -1.07 12.96
N LEU A 39 -8.45 -0.55 11.74
CA LEU A 39 -9.75 -0.02 11.28
C LEU A 39 -10.41 0.95 12.29
N ASP A 40 -9.57 1.69 13.01
CA ASP A 40 -9.96 2.63 14.07
C ASP A 40 -8.97 3.81 14.10
N LEU A 41 -9.19 4.78 14.98
CA LEU A 41 -8.30 5.91 15.23
C LEU A 41 -7.07 5.49 16.05
N ILE A 42 -6.31 4.51 15.57
CA ILE A 42 -5.06 4.02 16.15
C ILE A 42 -3.96 4.10 15.10
N LEU A 43 -2.78 4.62 15.47
CA LEU A 43 -1.63 4.75 14.57
C LEU A 43 -0.34 4.29 15.26
N ALA A 44 0.25 3.22 14.73
CA ALA A 44 1.59 2.78 15.08
C ALA A 44 2.65 3.61 14.32
N VAL A 45 3.66 4.12 15.03
CA VAL A 45 4.68 5.03 14.48
C VAL A 45 6.07 4.53 14.82
N ARG A 46 6.85 4.24 13.77
CA ARG A 46 8.24 3.80 13.86
C ARG A 46 9.19 4.82 13.25
N VAL A 47 10.26 5.15 13.98
CA VAL A 47 11.40 5.89 13.42
C VAL A 47 12.37 4.90 12.78
N VAL A 48 12.68 5.13 11.50
CA VAL A 48 13.65 4.36 10.70
C VAL A 48 14.88 5.22 10.36
N ALA A 49 16.00 4.59 10.02
CA ALA A 49 17.27 5.24 9.70
C ALA A 49 17.29 5.90 8.31
N GLY A 50 16.45 5.44 7.38
CA GLY A 50 16.37 5.98 6.02
C GLY A 50 15.44 5.17 5.12
N LEU A 51 15.57 5.40 3.81
CA LEU A 51 14.72 4.79 2.79
C LEU A 51 14.79 3.26 2.80
N GLU A 52 15.99 2.69 2.94
CA GLU A 52 16.19 1.23 2.91
C GLU A 52 15.40 0.54 4.03
N GLU A 53 15.60 0.96 5.28
CA GLU A 53 14.87 0.38 6.42
C GLU A 53 13.35 0.63 6.31
N ALA A 54 12.92 1.74 5.71
CA ALA A 54 11.50 1.98 5.46
C ALA A 54 10.91 0.95 4.47
N ILE A 55 11.62 0.67 3.38
CA ILE A 55 11.20 -0.33 2.38
C ILE A 55 11.21 -1.73 3.01
N GLU A 56 12.26 -2.11 3.73
CA GLU A 56 12.34 -3.39 4.43
C GLU A 56 11.18 -3.56 5.43
N HIS A 57 10.82 -2.50 6.16
CA HIS A 57 9.69 -2.52 7.08
C HIS A 57 8.37 -2.76 6.33
N ILE A 58 8.12 -2.02 5.24
CA ILE A 58 6.91 -2.20 4.42
C ILE A 58 6.84 -3.62 3.85
N LEU A 59 7.95 -4.14 3.31
CA LEU A 59 7.99 -5.50 2.74
C LEU A 59 7.76 -6.59 3.78
N ARG A 60 8.16 -6.37 5.03
CA ARG A 60 8.00 -7.34 6.12
C ARG A 60 6.59 -7.32 6.73
N TYR A 61 6.02 -6.15 6.95
CA TYR A 61 4.82 -5.97 7.76
C TYR A 61 3.58 -5.57 6.94
N GLY A 62 3.77 -4.99 5.76
CA GLY A 62 2.68 -4.52 4.90
C GLY A 62 1.86 -5.64 4.28
N SER A 63 0.58 -5.34 4.01
CA SER A 63 -0.38 -6.27 3.38
C SER A 63 -0.33 -6.26 1.85
N LYS A 64 0.63 -5.52 1.26
CA LYS A 64 0.73 -5.24 -0.19
C LYS A 64 -0.47 -4.47 -0.75
N HIS A 65 -1.23 -3.78 0.08
CA HIS A 65 -2.39 -3.02 -0.36
C HIS A 65 -1.98 -1.66 -0.93
N THR A 66 -1.59 -0.71 -0.09
CA THR A 66 -1.25 0.64 -0.52
C THR A 66 -0.21 1.26 0.38
N ASP A 67 0.86 1.75 -0.23
CA ASP A 67 1.98 2.35 0.47
C ASP A 67 2.37 3.68 -0.19
N ALA A 68 2.87 4.62 0.62
CA ALA A 68 3.20 5.95 0.14
C ALA A 68 4.48 6.50 0.76
N ILE A 69 5.22 7.28 -0.02
CA ILE A 69 6.37 8.06 0.43
C ILE A 69 6.09 9.56 0.31
N ILE A 70 6.49 10.32 1.33
CA ILE A 70 6.56 11.78 1.27
C ILE A 70 8.03 12.20 1.16
N THR A 71 8.44 12.72 0.00
CA THR A 71 9.83 13.10 -0.27
C THR A 71 9.92 14.20 -1.33
N SER A 72 10.92 15.08 -1.20
CA SER A 72 11.32 16.01 -2.26
C SER A 72 12.50 15.49 -3.10
N ASP A 73 13.10 14.37 -2.70
CA ASP A 73 14.20 13.74 -3.42
C ASP A 73 13.65 12.83 -4.54
N TYR A 74 14.01 13.15 -5.77
CA TYR A 74 13.57 12.43 -6.96
C TYR A 74 14.08 10.97 -6.97
N SER A 75 15.33 10.74 -6.57
CA SER A 75 15.93 9.40 -6.56
C SER A 75 15.24 8.50 -5.54
N HIS A 76 14.91 9.04 -4.36
CA HIS A 76 14.15 8.30 -3.36
C HIS A 76 12.74 7.97 -3.82
N ALA A 77 12.05 8.91 -4.49
CA ALA A 77 10.73 8.66 -5.05
C ALA A 77 10.75 7.54 -6.09
N GLN A 78 11.71 7.56 -7.02
CA GLN A 78 11.82 6.51 -8.05
C GLN A 78 12.19 5.15 -7.46
N ARG A 79 13.11 5.10 -6.50
CA ARG A 79 13.46 3.85 -5.80
C ARG A 79 12.26 3.26 -5.05
N PHE A 80 11.54 4.08 -4.29
CA PHE A 80 10.35 3.62 -3.55
C PHE A 80 9.28 3.04 -4.48
N LEU A 81 9.00 3.69 -5.62
CA LEU A 81 8.07 3.19 -6.64
C LEU A 81 8.49 1.85 -7.26
N GLN A 82 9.79 1.58 -7.35
CA GLN A 82 10.33 0.35 -7.95
C GLN A 82 10.46 -0.80 -6.95
N GLU A 83 10.81 -0.49 -5.70
CA GLU A 83 11.20 -1.50 -4.70
C GLU A 83 10.03 -1.91 -3.79
N VAL A 84 9.00 -1.07 -3.60
CA VAL A 84 7.83 -1.41 -2.80
C VAL A 84 6.85 -2.28 -3.60
N ASP A 85 6.55 -3.48 -3.09
CA ASP A 85 5.76 -4.51 -3.75
C ASP A 85 4.26 -4.49 -3.35
N SER A 86 3.60 -3.35 -3.54
CA SER A 86 2.19 -3.13 -3.18
C SER A 86 1.33 -2.83 -4.40
N SER A 87 0.02 -3.11 -4.28
CA SER A 87 -0.94 -2.95 -5.37
C SER A 87 -1.12 -1.51 -5.82
N THR A 88 -0.78 -0.55 -4.95
CA THR A 88 -0.71 0.86 -5.26
C THR A 88 0.45 1.48 -4.48
N VAL A 89 1.36 2.16 -5.18
CA VAL A 89 2.50 2.86 -4.59
C VAL A 89 2.44 4.33 -4.98
N LEU A 90 2.48 5.23 -3.99
CA LEU A 90 2.22 6.65 -4.17
C LEU A 90 3.42 7.51 -3.73
N VAL A 91 3.63 8.62 -4.43
CA VAL A 91 4.62 9.66 -4.05
C VAL A 91 3.87 10.94 -3.76
N ASN A 92 4.04 11.50 -2.57
CA ASN A 92 3.45 12.78 -2.15
C ASN A 92 1.91 12.84 -2.27
N ALA A 93 1.24 11.70 -2.13
CA ALA A 93 -0.21 11.59 -2.16
C ALA A 93 -0.72 10.69 -1.02
N SER A 94 -1.98 10.89 -0.62
CA SER A 94 -2.60 10.10 0.44
C SER A 94 -2.91 8.68 -0.03
N THR A 95 -2.70 7.68 0.82
CA THR A 95 -3.10 6.29 0.58
C THR A 95 -4.61 6.13 0.33
N ARG A 96 -5.44 7.09 0.76
CA ARG A 96 -6.88 7.14 0.50
C ARG A 96 -7.25 7.24 -0.99
N PHE A 97 -6.30 7.57 -1.87
CA PHE A 97 -6.52 7.60 -3.31
C PHE A 97 -6.55 6.21 -3.97
N SER A 98 -6.16 5.15 -3.25
CA SER A 98 -6.29 3.78 -3.75
C SER A 98 -7.76 3.37 -3.73
N ASP A 99 -8.44 3.71 -4.82
CA ASP A 99 -9.88 3.57 -5.03
C ASP A 99 -10.15 3.66 -6.55
N GLY A 100 -10.96 2.75 -7.09
CA GLY A 100 -11.18 2.64 -8.53
C GLY A 100 -11.86 3.86 -9.15
N TYR A 101 -12.72 4.57 -8.42
CA TYR A 101 -13.29 5.83 -8.92
C TYR A 101 -12.20 6.92 -8.99
N GLN A 102 -11.36 7.03 -7.97
CA GLN A 102 -10.22 7.96 -7.98
C GLN A 102 -9.22 7.65 -9.11
N PHE A 103 -9.09 6.39 -9.51
CA PHE A 103 -8.25 5.95 -10.63
C PHE A 103 -8.94 6.01 -12.00
N GLY A 104 -10.19 6.46 -12.06
CA GLY A 104 -10.91 6.63 -13.33
C GLY A 104 -11.46 5.33 -13.92
N LEU A 105 -11.55 4.25 -13.13
CA LEU A 105 -12.20 3.00 -13.51
C LEU A 105 -13.74 3.11 -13.53
N GLY A 106 -14.28 4.20 -12.97
CA GLY A 106 -15.71 4.49 -12.91
C GLY A 106 -16.43 3.74 -11.79
N ALA A 107 -16.20 2.43 -11.67
CA ALA A 107 -16.68 1.61 -10.57
C ALA A 107 -15.60 0.58 -10.17
N GLU A 108 -15.63 0.15 -8.91
CA GLU A 108 -14.82 -0.97 -8.43
C GLU A 108 -15.70 -2.03 -7.76
N ILE A 109 -15.30 -3.30 -7.90
CA ILE A 109 -15.87 -4.39 -7.09
C ILE A 109 -15.15 -4.52 -5.74
N GLY A 110 -13.88 -4.09 -5.69
CA GLY A 110 -13.01 -4.14 -4.52
C GLY A 110 -11.55 -4.01 -4.94
N ILE A 111 -10.65 -4.16 -3.97
CA ILE A 111 -9.20 -4.03 -4.17
C ILE A 111 -8.54 -5.39 -3.94
N SER A 112 -7.77 -5.86 -4.91
CA SER A 112 -7.03 -7.12 -4.83
C SER A 112 -5.57 -6.90 -4.45
N THR A 113 -5.11 -7.66 -3.46
CA THR A 113 -3.67 -7.78 -3.13
C THR A 113 -3.03 -9.06 -3.70
N THR A 114 -3.75 -9.78 -4.56
CA THR A 114 -3.23 -10.97 -5.27
C THR A 114 -2.61 -10.55 -6.60
N LYS A 115 -1.42 -11.05 -6.92
CA LYS A 115 -0.70 -10.63 -8.14
C LYS A 115 -1.21 -11.25 -9.44
N LEU A 116 -1.89 -12.40 -9.35
CA LEU A 116 -2.44 -13.07 -10.52
C LEU A 116 -3.81 -12.49 -10.85
N HIS A 117 -4.08 -12.33 -12.14
CA HIS A 117 -5.33 -11.79 -12.70
C HIS A 117 -5.49 -10.27 -12.51
N ALA A 118 -5.71 -9.80 -11.29
CA ALA A 118 -5.92 -8.39 -10.99
C ALA A 118 -5.23 -8.00 -9.67
N PHE A 119 -4.45 -6.90 -9.69
CA PHE A 119 -3.68 -6.41 -8.54
C PHE A 119 -3.90 -4.90 -8.40
N GLY A 120 -4.63 -4.49 -7.35
CA GLY A 120 -5.10 -3.12 -7.13
C GLY A 120 -6.64 -3.02 -7.23
N PRO A 121 -7.19 -1.80 -7.35
CA PRO A 121 -8.61 -1.59 -7.59
C PRO A 121 -9.10 -2.32 -8.85
N MET A 122 -10.13 -3.15 -8.70
CA MET A 122 -10.64 -4.02 -9.75
C MET A 122 -11.85 -3.40 -10.45
N GLY A 123 -11.68 -3.05 -11.72
CA GLY A 123 -12.73 -2.51 -12.59
C GLY A 123 -13.51 -3.59 -13.33
N VAL A 124 -14.30 -3.18 -14.32
CA VAL A 124 -15.13 -4.11 -15.12
C VAL A 124 -14.31 -5.06 -15.97
N GLU A 125 -13.12 -4.63 -16.44
CA GLU A 125 -12.22 -5.46 -17.25
C GLU A 125 -11.64 -6.62 -16.44
N ASP A 126 -11.39 -6.39 -15.15
CA ASP A 126 -10.91 -7.40 -14.20
C ASP A 126 -11.98 -8.47 -13.88
N LEU A 127 -13.21 -8.32 -14.36
CA LEU A 127 -14.25 -9.36 -14.29
C LEU A 127 -14.37 -10.18 -15.57
N THR A 128 -13.46 -9.98 -16.53
CA THR A 128 -13.44 -10.69 -17.81
C THR A 128 -12.29 -11.69 -17.87
N THR A 129 -12.32 -12.56 -18.88
CA THR A 129 -11.20 -13.45 -19.19
C THR A 129 -11.01 -13.55 -20.69
N THR A 130 -9.81 -13.90 -21.13
CA THR A 130 -9.48 -14.04 -22.54
C THR A 130 -9.65 -15.48 -23.01
N LYS A 131 -10.12 -15.69 -24.24
CA LYS A 131 -10.12 -16.99 -24.91
C LYS A 131 -9.55 -16.87 -26.31
N PHE A 132 -9.01 -17.96 -26.84
CA PHE A 132 -8.61 -18.05 -28.23
C PHE A 132 -9.82 -18.37 -29.11
N ILE A 133 -9.95 -17.66 -30.22
CA ILE A 133 -10.92 -17.94 -31.28
C ILE A 133 -10.11 -18.21 -32.55
N VAL A 134 -10.30 -19.40 -33.13
CA VAL A 134 -9.59 -19.82 -34.34
C VAL A 134 -10.61 -20.14 -35.43
N TYR A 135 -10.51 -19.45 -36.55
CA TYR A 135 -11.26 -19.77 -37.76
C TYR A 135 -10.45 -20.74 -38.61
N GLY A 136 -11.00 -21.93 -38.83
CA GLY A 136 -10.38 -22.97 -39.67
C GLY A 136 -11.14 -23.16 -40.98
N ASP A 137 -10.40 -23.60 -41.99
CA ASP A 137 -10.93 -24.13 -43.25
C ASP A 137 -10.14 -25.40 -43.61
N GLY A 138 -10.46 -26.53 -42.96
CA GLY A 138 -9.78 -27.81 -43.20
C GLY A 138 -8.33 -27.92 -42.71
N HIS A 139 -7.89 -27.05 -41.80
CA HIS A 139 -6.51 -27.06 -41.32
C HIS A 139 -6.21 -28.31 -40.48
N ILE A 140 -5.12 -29.01 -40.80
CA ILE A 140 -4.62 -30.20 -40.09
C ILE A 140 -3.23 -29.91 -39.49
N ARG A 141 -2.92 -30.52 -38.34
CA ARG A 141 -1.59 -30.45 -37.70
C ARG A 141 -0.84 -31.76 -37.98
N THR A 142 0.32 -31.67 -38.65
CA THR A 142 1.10 -32.84 -39.09
C THR A 142 2.40 -33.06 -38.29
N SER A 143 2.58 -32.33 -37.18
CA SER A 143 3.75 -32.46 -36.29
C SER A 143 3.65 -33.66 -35.37
#